data_AF-A0A1G9U448-F1
#
_entry.id   AF-A0A1G9U448-F1
#
_cell.length_a   1.000
_cell.length_b   1.000
_cell.length_c   1.000
_cell.angle_alpha   90.00
_cell.angle_beta   90.00
_cell.angle_gamma   90.00
#
_symmetry.space_group_name_H-M   'P 1'
#
loop_
_entity.id
_entity.type
_entity.pdbx_description
1 polymer ?
#
loop_
_entity_poly.entity_id
_entity_poly.type
_entity_poly.pdbx_seq_one_letter_code
_entity_poly.pdbx_strand_id
1 'polypeptide(L)'
;MAYDFTYFKQRVSIIQAAEALGYRHNPHAGRNPVEYCHPEHANVIIRNPHDPVKQLYFTRHDDTNRGSVIDFVRHRLHLFGVRESSEMAGVNKVLHQLAQVDYQPTALLPEVGAKKTFVRERYHCRPAQLQDLGYLQRKRGLSEETLLAFLPYLQKVVDLESAKKWENIGFPYRVVEESQWRGLELVNYHFKRFAAGSDRQHACWFAGCTMVPEKVMWAESAIDAMSFFQLSQRTSPTRFSLKHTLYVAVGGALARAQAEHVLRLYPYARHYTIFDADLAGRLQTIRLAAYRLGVSLTLRREQHQVHFQLPDRTFAIPIDEISLHRFRTLSHLNVQLVEYRPRGKDFNQMLTE
;
A
#
# COMPACT_ATOMS: atom_id res chain seq x y z
N MET A 1 18.13 25.18 30.76
CA MET A 1 17.15 24.09 30.56
C MET A 1 17.71 23.14 29.52
N ALA A 2 17.73 21.83 29.77
CA ALA A 2 18.15 20.87 28.74
C ALA A 2 17.01 20.70 27.73
N TYR A 3 17.25 21.05 26.48
CA TYR A 3 16.27 20.94 25.42
C TYR A 3 16.34 19.52 24.84
N ASP A 4 15.24 18.77 24.94
CA ASP A 4 15.14 17.43 24.36
C ASP A 4 14.91 17.50 22.84
N PHE A 5 15.29 16.45 22.10
CA PHE A 5 15.08 16.37 20.65
C PHE A 5 13.62 16.52 20.22
N THR A 6 12.68 16.16 21.11
CA THR A 6 11.25 16.41 20.93
C THR A 6 10.93 17.90 20.83
N TYR A 7 11.62 18.74 21.61
CA TYR A 7 11.45 20.21 21.60
C TYR A 7 11.79 20.80 20.23
N PHE A 8 12.89 20.37 19.62
CA PHE A 8 13.32 20.89 18.32
C PHE A 8 12.45 20.42 17.18
N LYS A 9 12.00 19.16 17.17
CA LYS A 9 11.11 18.64 16.12
C LYS A 9 9.76 19.36 16.06
N GLN A 10 9.34 20.00 17.15
CA GLN A 10 8.12 20.81 17.20
C GLN A 10 8.30 22.23 16.68
N ARG A 11 9.54 22.75 16.67
CA ARG A 11 9.83 24.17 16.41
C ARG A 11 10.62 24.42 15.14
N VAL A 12 11.43 23.45 14.71
CA VAL A 12 12.28 23.56 13.54
C VAL A 12 11.77 22.60 12.47
N SER A 13 11.44 23.16 11.31
CA SER A 13 11.09 22.36 10.14
C SER A 13 12.35 22.02 9.32
N ILE A 14 12.32 20.89 8.61
CA ILE A 14 13.35 20.54 7.62
C ILE A 14 13.42 21.60 6.52
N ILE A 15 12.26 22.17 6.16
CA ILE A 15 12.16 23.21 5.12
C ILE A 15 12.96 24.44 5.54
N GLN A 16 12.79 24.88 6.79
CA GLN A 16 13.57 25.96 7.39
C GLN A 16 15.07 25.68 7.33
N ALA A 17 15.49 24.49 7.75
CA ALA A 17 16.90 24.11 7.73
C ALA A 17 17.47 24.05 6.31
N ALA A 18 16.67 23.62 5.33
CA ALA A 18 17.06 23.58 3.92
C ALA A 18 17.18 25.00 3.33
N GLU A 19 16.19 25.87 3.55
CA GLU A 19 16.23 27.25 3.05
C GLU A 19 17.38 28.06 3.69
N ALA A 20 17.69 27.81 4.97
CA ALA A 20 18.86 28.40 5.63
C ALA A 20 20.20 28.02 4.97
N LEU A 21 20.25 26.88 4.29
CA LEU A 21 21.40 26.42 3.50
C LEU A 21 21.29 26.80 2.01
N GLY A 22 20.33 27.64 1.62
CA GLY A 22 20.18 28.10 0.24
C GLY A 22 19.44 27.14 -0.69
N TYR A 23 18.82 26.08 -0.17
CA TYR A 23 17.93 25.24 -0.98
C TYR A 23 16.68 26.02 -1.40
N ARG A 24 16.18 25.76 -2.61
CA ARG A 24 14.97 26.40 -3.14
C ARG A 24 13.93 25.37 -3.55
N HIS A 25 12.65 25.67 -3.29
CA HIS A 25 11.53 24.82 -3.69
C HIS A 25 11.48 24.64 -5.21
N ASN A 26 11.26 23.39 -5.66
CA ASN A 26 11.02 23.06 -7.05
C ASN A 26 9.51 22.94 -7.33
N PRO A 27 8.87 23.96 -7.94
CA PRO A 27 7.43 23.97 -8.18
C PRO A 27 6.97 22.95 -9.25
N HIS A 28 7.90 22.41 -10.04
CA HIS A 28 7.62 21.41 -11.07
C HIS A 28 7.69 19.97 -10.56
N ALA A 29 8.04 19.77 -9.28
CA ALA A 29 8.13 18.45 -8.65
C ALA A 29 6.77 18.01 -8.04
N GLY A 30 6.80 16.89 -7.29
CA GLY A 30 5.62 16.37 -6.59
C GLY A 30 5.03 17.37 -5.60
N ARG A 31 3.70 17.31 -5.39
CA ARG A 31 2.99 18.18 -4.44
C ARG A 31 3.09 17.72 -2.98
N ASN A 32 3.25 16.42 -2.76
CA ASN A 32 3.57 15.82 -1.46
C ASN A 32 4.10 14.40 -1.72
N PRO A 33 5.41 14.12 -1.55
CA PRO A 33 6.41 15.02 -0.97
C PRO A 33 6.78 16.20 -1.89
N VAL A 34 7.29 17.27 -1.30
CA VAL A 34 7.86 18.44 -2.00
C VAL A 34 9.37 18.23 -2.22
N GLU A 35 9.93 18.88 -3.23
CA GLU A 35 11.36 18.79 -3.56
C GLU A 35 12.02 20.17 -3.43
N TYR A 36 13.20 20.18 -2.81
CA TYR A 36 14.06 21.35 -2.64
C TYR A 36 15.41 21.08 -3.32
N CYS A 37 15.82 21.99 -4.19
CA CYS A 37 17.02 21.89 -5.01
C CYS A 37 18.13 22.82 -4.50
N HIS A 38 19.38 22.39 -4.66
CA HIS A 38 20.57 23.21 -4.37
C HIS A 38 21.54 23.14 -5.56
N PRO A 39 22.24 24.22 -5.93
CA PRO A 39 23.18 24.22 -7.07
C PRO A 39 24.34 23.23 -6.91
N GLU A 40 24.86 23.08 -5.69
CA GLU A 40 26.08 22.31 -5.39
C GLU A 40 25.83 21.01 -4.62
N HIS A 41 24.58 20.73 -4.22
CA HIS A 41 24.25 19.61 -3.33
C HIS A 41 23.04 18.84 -3.85
N ALA A 42 22.95 17.56 -3.49
CA ALA A 42 21.85 16.70 -3.89
C ALA A 42 20.49 17.27 -3.43
N ASN A 43 19.48 17.14 -4.30
CA ASN A 43 18.10 17.51 -4.01
C ASN A 43 17.56 16.76 -2.80
N VAL A 44 16.73 17.46 -2.03
CA VAL A 44 16.10 16.96 -0.82
C VAL A 44 14.60 16.83 -1.05
N ILE A 45 14.06 15.65 -0.81
CA ILE A 45 12.63 15.37 -0.91
C ILE A 45 12.04 15.33 0.50
N ILE A 46 11.10 16.23 0.80
CA ILE A 46 10.51 16.42 2.13
C ILE A 46 9.06 15.93 2.13
N ARG A 47 8.78 14.96 3.01
CA ARG A 47 7.43 14.44 3.28
C ARG A 47 6.75 15.23 4.39
N ASN A 48 5.42 15.29 4.34
CA ASN A 48 4.59 15.99 5.33
C ASN A 48 5.03 17.46 5.52
N PRO A 49 5.17 18.25 4.44
CA PRO A 49 5.77 19.60 4.52
C PRO A 49 5.00 20.57 5.43
N HIS A 50 3.74 20.28 5.74
CA HIS A 50 2.87 21.11 6.58
C HIS A 50 2.87 20.72 8.08
N ASP A 51 3.60 19.67 8.48
CA ASP A 51 3.65 19.20 9.88
C ASP A 51 5.10 18.95 10.29
N PRO A 52 5.79 19.93 10.92
CA PRO A 52 7.21 19.83 11.30
C PRO A 52 7.54 18.58 12.12
N VAL A 53 6.62 18.13 12.98
CA VAL A 53 6.82 16.95 13.84
C VAL A 53 6.88 15.67 13.01
N LYS A 54 6.10 15.60 11.92
CA LYS A 54 6.04 14.45 11.02
C LYS A 54 6.93 14.60 9.78
N GLN A 55 7.69 15.70 9.66
CA GLN A 55 8.55 15.91 8.51
C GLN A 55 9.68 14.88 8.50
N LEU A 56 9.88 14.30 7.32
CA LEU A 56 10.98 13.41 7.02
C LEU A 56 11.57 13.81 5.68
N TYR A 57 12.88 13.68 5.54
CA TYR A 57 13.57 13.90 4.28
C TYR A 57 14.29 12.66 3.79
N PHE A 58 14.53 12.61 2.48
CA PHE A 58 15.45 11.68 1.85
C PHE A 58 16.05 12.30 0.59
N THR A 59 17.19 11.79 0.15
CA THR A 59 17.78 12.10 -1.16
C THR A 59 17.56 10.92 -2.12
N ARG A 60 17.53 11.15 -3.44
CA ARG A 60 17.17 10.10 -4.43
C ARG A 60 18.27 9.04 -4.64
N HIS A 61 19.52 9.38 -4.36
CA HIS A 61 20.68 8.56 -4.76
C HIS A 61 21.55 8.13 -3.56
N ASP A 62 21.15 8.45 -2.33
CA ASP A 62 21.86 8.07 -1.11
C ASP A 62 20.85 7.68 -0.02
N ASP A 63 20.77 6.37 0.24
CA ASP A 63 19.87 5.76 1.22
C ASP A 63 20.26 6.05 2.68
N THR A 64 21.48 6.54 2.91
CA THR A 64 21.98 6.92 4.25
C THR A 64 21.61 8.37 4.60
N ASN A 65 21.46 9.25 3.60
CA ASN A 65 21.12 10.66 3.79
C ASN A 65 19.59 10.89 3.80
N ARG A 66 18.98 10.50 4.91
CA ARG A 66 17.54 10.62 5.19
C ARG A 66 17.26 10.71 6.68
N GLY A 67 16.06 11.13 7.05
CA GLY A 67 15.60 11.09 8.44
C GLY A 67 14.80 12.30 8.85
N SER A 68 14.92 12.68 10.12
CA SER A 68 14.28 13.84 10.72
C SER A 68 15.09 15.13 10.53
N VAL A 69 14.60 16.26 11.03
CA VAL A 69 15.34 17.54 11.04
C VAL A 69 16.70 17.45 11.74
N ILE A 70 16.81 16.60 12.76
CA ILE A 70 18.08 16.38 13.48
C ILE A 70 19.09 15.70 12.55
N ASP A 71 18.64 14.68 11.82
CA ASP A 71 19.48 13.96 10.87
C ASP A 71 19.83 14.84 9.67
N PHE A 72 18.94 15.75 9.27
CA PHE A 72 19.19 16.73 8.21
C PHE A 72 20.34 17.66 8.59
N VAL A 73 20.26 18.26 9.78
CA VAL A 73 21.29 19.15 10.31
C VAL A 73 22.60 18.39 10.54
N ARG A 74 22.54 17.17 11.10
CA ARG A 74 23.74 16.34 11.34
C ARG A 74 24.51 16.08 10.05
N HIS A 75 23.85 15.60 9.00
CA HIS A 75 24.51 15.29 7.72
C HIS A 75 25.05 16.52 6.99
N ARG A 76 24.60 17.72 7.35
CA ARG A 76 24.96 19.00 6.72
C ARG A 76 25.61 19.97 7.70
N LEU A 77 26.12 19.49 8.84
CA LEU A 77 26.63 20.36 9.90
C LEU A 77 27.78 21.26 9.40
N HIS A 78 28.61 20.72 8.51
CA HIS A 78 29.72 21.44 7.87
C HIS A 78 29.25 22.65 7.02
N LEU A 79 28.03 22.63 6.49
CA LEU A 79 27.47 23.73 5.69
C LEU A 79 26.95 24.90 6.55
N PHE A 80 26.65 24.65 7.83
CA PHE A 80 26.20 25.69 8.76
C PHE A 80 27.35 26.53 9.35
N GLY A 81 28.61 26.22 9.03
CA GLY A 81 29.77 26.99 9.48
C GLY A 81 30.02 26.94 11.00
N VAL A 82 29.44 25.97 11.71
CA VAL A 82 29.58 25.82 13.16
C VAL A 82 30.81 24.97 13.51
N ARG A 83 31.63 25.44 14.46
CA ARG A 83 32.74 24.69 15.06
C ARG A 83 32.47 24.48 16.55
N GLU A 84 32.31 23.23 16.96
CA GLU A 84 32.04 22.83 18.34
C GLU A 84 32.86 21.60 18.72
N SER A 85 32.98 21.35 20.03
CA SER A 85 33.77 20.24 20.59
C SER A 85 33.22 18.85 20.24
N SER A 86 31.94 18.74 19.89
CA SER A 86 31.32 17.50 19.41
C SER A 86 30.29 17.78 18.31
N GLU A 87 30.08 16.81 17.43
CA GLU A 87 29.07 16.90 16.38
C GLU A 87 27.69 17.22 16.96
N MET A 88 27.33 16.55 18.06
CA MET A 88 26.02 16.76 18.69
C MET A 88 25.89 18.15 19.32
N ALA A 89 26.96 18.70 19.89
CA ALA A 89 26.96 20.09 20.35
C ALA A 89 26.73 21.06 19.18
N GLY A 90 27.36 20.79 18.03
CA GLY A 90 27.13 21.55 16.80
C GLY A 90 25.67 21.45 16.31
N VAL A 91 25.11 20.24 16.25
CA VAL A 91 23.70 20.01 15.87
C VAL A 91 22.76 20.76 16.79
N ASN A 92 22.95 20.64 18.11
CA ASN A 92 22.11 21.33 19.09
C ASN A 92 22.20 22.85 18.95
N LYS A 93 23.39 23.40 18.68
CA LYS A 93 23.58 24.83 18.44
C LYS A 93 22.83 25.33 17.22
N VAL A 94 22.91 24.61 16.09
CA VAL A 94 22.17 24.96 14.86
C VAL A 94 20.66 24.87 15.11
N LEU A 95 20.18 23.77 15.70
CA LEU A 95 18.75 23.62 16.02
C LEU A 95 18.26 24.70 16.98
N HIS A 96 19.08 25.13 17.92
CA HIS A 96 18.78 26.26 18.80
C HIS A 96 18.63 27.57 18.06
N GLN A 97 19.56 27.89 17.17
CA GLN A 97 19.50 29.10 16.36
C GLN A 97 18.26 29.11 15.47
N LEU A 98 17.95 27.98 14.83
CA LEU A 98 16.76 27.85 13.99
C LEU A 98 15.45 27.92 14.82
N ALA A 99 15.40 27.33 16.00
CA ALA A 99 14.21 27.31 16.85
C ALA A 99 13.83 28.69 17.42
N GLN A 100 14.76 29.65 17.42
CA GLN A 100 14.53 31.03 17.88
C GLN A 100 13.98 31.93 16.77
N VAL A 101 13.96 31.46 15.52
CA VAL A 101 13.47 32.22 14.37
C VAL A 101 12.07 31.73 14.02
N ASP A 102 11.08 32.62 14.15
CA ASP A 102 9.76 32.39 13.59
C ASP A 102 9.88 32.24 12.08
N TYR A 103 9.49 31.07 11.58
CA TYR A 103 9.74 30.70 10.19
C TYR A 103 8.44 30.54 9.40
N GLN A 104 8.37 31.25 8.28
CA GLN A 104 7.40 31.04 7.21
C GLN A 104 8.18 30.62 5.96
N PRO A 105 7.78 29.53 5.27
CA PRO A 105 8.43 29.10 4.04
C PRO A 105 8.52 30.21 3.00
N THR A 106 9.68 30.35 2.37
CA THR A 106 9.90 31.37 1.32
C THR A 106 9.00 31.12 0.11
N ALA A 107 8.67 29.85 -0.17
CA ALA A 107 7.72 29.45 -1.19
C ALA A 107 6.39 28.98 -0.58
N LEU A 108 5.28 29.36 -1.21
CA LEU A 108 3.97 28.80 -0.89
C LEU A 108 4.01 27.29 -1.09
N LEU A 109 3.85 26.55 0.01
CA LEU A 109 3.73 25.10 -0.04
C LEU A 109 2.41 24.74 -0.73
N PRO A 110 2.41 23.75 -1.63
CA PRO A 110 1.17 23.31 -2.26
C PRO A 110 0.19 22.84 -1.17
N GLU A 111 -1.05 23.31 -1.21
CA GLU A 111 -2.09 22.82 -0.30
C GLU A 111 -2.17 21.30 -0.39
N VAL A 112 -2.22 20.64 0.78
CA VAL A 112 -2.57 19.22 0.84
C VAL A 112 -4.04 19.13 0.46
N GLY A 113 -4.30 18.93 -0.83
CA GLY A 113 -5.66 18.75 -1.30
C GLY A 113 -6.37 17.69 -0.46
N ALA A 114 -7.57 18.01 0.03
CA ALA A 114 -8.38 17.08 0.79
C ALA A 114 -8.42 15.72 0.06
N LYS A 115 -8.30 14.62 0.81
CA LYS A 115 -8.47 13.28 0.23
C LYS A 115 -9.84 13.28 -0.46
N LYS A 116 -9.84 13.17 -1.79
CA LYS A 116 -11.08 13.07 -2.56
C LYS A 116 -11.83 11.84 -2.06
N THR A 117 -13.08 12.01 -1.66
CA THR A 117 -13.97 10.90 -1.32
C THR A 117 -14.51 10.28 -2.60
N PHE A 118 -14.73 8.97 -2.60
CA PHE A 118 -15.40 8.29 -3.70
C PHE A 118 -16.83 8.83 -3.86
N VAL A 119 -17.18 9.23 -5.08
CA VAL A 119 -18.52 9.70 -5.44
C VAL A 119 -19.12 8.71 -6.43
N ARG A 120 -20.16 7.99 -6.03
CA ARG A 120 -20.75 6.90 -6.82
C ARG A 120 -21.43 7.42 -8.08
N GLU A 121 -22.02 8.60 -8.02
CA GLU A 121 -22.83 9.25 -9.06
C GLU A 121 -21.98 9.70 -10.25
N ARG A 122 -20.68 9.93 -10.05
CA ARG A 122 -19.71 10.18 -11.12
C ARG A 122 -19.62 9.00 -12.10
N TYR A 123 -19.91 7.80 -11.64
CA TYR A 123 -19.76 6.58 -12.43
C TYR A 123 -21.13 6.09 -12.86
N HIS A 124 -21.39 6.03 -14.17
CA HIS A 124 -22.56 5.32 -14.66
C HIS A 124 -22.23 3.83 -14.63
N CYS A 125 -22.94 3.05 -13.81
CA CYS A 125 -22.73 1.62 -13.69
C CYS A 125 -24.02 0.84 -13.91
N ARG A 126 -23.89 -0.29 -14.60
CA ARG A 126 -24.92 -1.31 -14.73
C ARG A 126 -24.32 -2.70 -14.46
N PRO A 127 -25.12 -3.69 -14.03
CA PRO A 127 -24.66 -5.08 -14.00
C PRO A 127 -24.02 -5.47 -15.33
N ALA A 128 -22.87 -6.16 -15.25
CA ALA A 128 -22.22 -6.67 -16.44
C ALA A 128 -23.03 -7.81 -17.06
N GLN A 129 -22.95 -7.93 -18.38
CA GLN A 129 -23.43 -9.07 -19.15
C GLN A 129 -22.24 -9.82 -19.73
N LEU A 130 -22.39 -11.10 -20.07
CA LEU A 130 -21.29 -11.93 -20.57
C LEU A 130 -20.59 -11.30 -21.79
N GLN A 131 -21.37 -10.71 -22.71
CA GLN A 131 -20.87 -9.99 -23.89
C GLN A 131 -19.97 -8.79 -23.56
N ASP A 132 -20.09 -8.19 -22.37
CA ASP A 132 -19.25 -7.08 -21.92
C ASP A 132 -17.84 -7.54 -21.51
N LEU A 133 -17.67 -8.84 -21.22
CA LEU A 133 -16.49 -9.39 -20.56
C LEU A 133 -15.41 -9.88 -21.53
N GLY A 134 -15.48 -9.47 -22.80
CA GLY A 134 -14.53 -9.90 -23.84
C GLY A 134 -13.06 -9.65 -23.50
N TYR A 135 -12.75 -8.63 -22.68
CA TYR A 135 -11.39 -8.42 -22.14
C TYR A 135 -10.97 -9.53 -21.17
N LEU A 136 -11.83 -9.87 -20.21
CA LEU A 136 -11.56 -10.94 -19.24
C LEU A 136 -11.48 -12.31 -19.93
N GLN A 137 -12.34 -12.55 -20.93
CA GLN A 137 -12.30 -13.80 -21.69
C GLN A 137 -11.03 -13.90 -22.54
N ARG A 138 -10.84 -12.96 -23.48
CA ARG A 138 -9.80 -13.09 -24.52
C ARG A 138 -8.41 -12.72 -24.04
N LYS A 139 -8.28 -11.70 -23.19
CA LYS A 139 -6.97 -11.22 -22.73
C LYS A 139 -6.55 -11.83 -21.40
N ARG A 140 -7.51 -12.23 -20.56
CA ARG A 140 -7.23 -12.81 -19.24
C ARG A 140 -7.46 -14.33 -19.17
N GLY A 141 -7.90 -14.97 -20.25
CA GLY A 141 -8.03 -16.43 -20.32
C GLY A 141 -9.12 -17.02 -19.43
N LEU A 142 -10.06 -16.19 -18.97
CA LEU A 142 -11.16 -16.65 -18.13
C LEU A 142 -12.24 -17.32 -18.99
N SER A 143 -12.62 -18.54 -18.63
CA SER A 143 -13.63 -19.34 -19.31
C SER A 143 -15.02 -18.76 -19.11
N GLU A 144 -15.93 -19.10 -20.01
CA GLU A 144 -17.32 -18.64 -19.92
C GLU A 144 -17.99 -19.06 -18.62
N GLU A 145 -17.75 -20.30 -18.16
CA GLU A 145 -18.30 -20.81 -16.90
C GLU A 145 -17.82 -19.99 -15.70
N THR A 146 -16.54 -19.62 -15.69
CA THR A 146 -15.97 -18.76 -14.65
C THR A 146 -16.58 -17.36 -14.71
N LEU A 147 -16.71 -16.79 -15.91
CA LEU A 147 -17.30 -15.46 -16.09
C LEU A 147 -18.78 -15.45 -15.66
N LEU A 148 -19.56 -16.48 -15.99
CA LEU A 148 -20.95 -16.63 -15.54
C LEU A 148 -21.04 -16.76 -14.02
N ALA A 149 -20.16 -17.55 -13.40
CA ALA A 149 -20.14 -17.72 -11.94
C ALA A 149 -19.86 -16.41 -11.20
N PHE A 150 -19.01 -15.54 -11.77
CA PHE A 150 -18.64 -14.26 -11.16
C PHE A 150 -19.43 -13.05 -11.66
N LEU A 151 -20.27 -13.22 -12.69
CA LEU A 151 -21.06 -12.14 -13.30
C LEU A 151 -21.81 -11.26 -12.28
N PRO A 152 -22.43 -11.82 -11.21
CA PRO A 152 -23.12 -11.01 -10.20
C PRO A 152 -22.23 -10.01 -9.44
N TYR A 153 -20.91 -10.19 -9.46
CA TYR A 153 -19.94 -9.37 -8.73
C TYR A 153 -19.22 -8.36 -9.62
N LEU A 154 -19.63 -8.25 -10.89
CA LEU A 154 -19.01 -7.40 -11.91
C LEU A 154 -19.98 -6.34 -12.40
N GLN A 155 -19.44 -5.20 -12.79
CA GLN A 155 -20.19 -4.07 -13.33
C GLN A 155 -19.61 -3.65 -14.68
N LYS A 156 -20.45 -3.13 -15.57
CA LYS A 156 -20.00 -2.29 -16.66
C LYS A 156 -20.04 -0.84 -16.19
N VAL A 157 -18.95 -0.10 -16.40
CA VAL A 157 -18.76 1.23 -15.80
C VAL A 157 -18.22 2.24 -16.81
N VAL A 158 -18.87 3.40 -16.88
CA VAL A 158 -18.39 4.59 -17.58
C VAL A 158 -18.10 5.70 -16.57
N ASP A 159 -16.91 6.29 -16.65
CA ASP A 159 -16.53 7.46 -15.85
C ASP A 159 -17.06 8.73 -16.54
N LEU A 160 -18.08 9.36 -15.95
CA LEU A 160 -18.77 10.53 -16.52
C LEU A 160 -17.94 11.80 -16.50
N GLU A 161 -16.77 11.81 -15.86
CA GLU A 161 -15.82 12.92 -15.94
C GLU A 161 -14.62 12.62 -16.87
N SER A 162 -14.47 11.37 -17.33
CA SER A 162 -13.39 11.01 -18.26
C SER A 162 -13.66 11.57 -19.65
N ALA A 163 -12.65 12.16 -20.30
CA ALA A 163 -12.80 12.75 -21.64
C ALA A 163 -13.29 11.73 -22.69
N LYS A 164 -12.75 10.51 -22.65
CA LYS A 164 -12.99 9.48 -23.68
C LYS A 164 -14.17 8.54 -23.39
N LYS A 165 -14.89 8.72 -22.26
CA LYS A 165 -16.09 7.95 -21.84
C LYS A 165 -16.08 6.44 -22.12
N TRP A 166 -14.90 5.81 -22.04
CA TRP A 166 -14.77 4.37 -22.29
C TRP A 166 -15.62 3.54 -21.33
N GLU A 167 -16.24 2.50 -21.85
CA GLU A 167 -16.88 1.48 -21.03
C GLU A 167 -15.85 0.47 -20.51
N ASN A 168 -15.71 0.40 -19.19
CA ASN A 168 -14.76 -0.48 -18.52
C ASN A 168 -15.50 -1.57 -17.75
N ILE A 169 -14.79 -2.64 -17.41
CA ILE A 169 -15.25 -3.62 -16.43
C ILE A 169 -14.87 -3.09 -15.06
N GLY A 170 -15.84 -3.00 -14.16
CA GLY A 170 -15.69 -2.50 -12.80
C GLY A 170 -15.84 -3.61 -11.76
N PHE A 171 -14.90 -3.64 -10.82
CA PHE A 171 -14.97 -4.43 -9.60
C PHE A 171 -15.35 -3.49 -8.45
N PRO A 172 -16.57 -3.59 -7.89
CA PRO A 172 -17.01 -2.74 -6.79
C PRO A 172 -16.34 -3.10 -5.47
N TYR A 173 -15.75 -2.11 -4.81
CA TYR A 173 -15.12 -2.26 -3.50
C TYR A 173 -16.08 -1.75 -2.42
N ARG A 174 -16.23 -2.50 -1.34
CA ARG A 174 -17.09 -2.17 -0.20
C ARG A 174 -16.50 -2.71 1.10
N VAL A 175 -17.09 -2.35 2.23
CA VAL A 175 -16.91 -3.09 3.48
C VAL A 175 -17.86 -4.29 3.44
N VAL A 176 -17.48 -5.46 3.96
CA VAL A 176 -18.20 -6.71 3.66
C VAL A 176 -19.65 -6.73 4.19
N GLU A 177 -19.94 -6.00 5.26
CA GLU A 177 -21.28 -5.86 5.85
C GLU A 177 -22.10 -4.76 5.16
N GLU A 178 -21.45 -3.88 4.40
CA GLU A 178 -22.09 -2.76 3.74
C GLU A 178 -22.50 -3.14 2.31
N SER A 179 -23.67 -2.66 1.90
CA SER A 179 -24.12 -2.75 0.51
C SER A 179 -23.54 -1.62 -0.36
N GLN A 180 -23.22 -0.48 0.24
CA GLN A 180 -22.71 0.68 -0.46
C GLN A 180 -21.27 0.47 -0.93
N TRP A 181 -20.99 0.95 -2.14
CA TRP A 181 -19.64 0.90 -2.70
C TRP A 181 -18.84 2.09 -2.19
N ARG A 182 -17.63 1.80 -1.73
CA ARG A 182 -16.63 2.79 -1.31
C ARG A 182 -15.50 2.97 -2.33
N GLY A 183 -15.59 2.27 -3.46
CA GLY A 183 -14.63 2.38 -4.54
C GLY A 183 -14.97 1.47 -5.71
N LEU A 184 -14.22 1.64 -6.79
CA LEU A 184 -14.30 0.80 -7.99
C LEU A 184 -12.88 0.59 -8.53
N GLU A 185 -12.52 -0.65 -8.82
CA GLU A 185 -11.37 -0.94 -9.67
C GLU A 185 -11.86 -1.13 -11.10
N LEU A 186 -11.33 -0.35 -12.04
CA LEU A 186 -11.74 -0.33 -13.44
C LEU A 186 -10.66 -0.97 -14.30
N VAL A 187 -11.04 -1.91 -15.16
CA VAL A 187 -10.13 -2.57 -16.10
C VAL A 187 -10.68 -2.58 -17.52
N ASN A 188 -9.77 -2.52 -18.47
CA ASN A 188 -10.02 -2.72 -19.90
C ASN A 188 -8.69 -3.06 -20.61
N TYR A 189 -8.72 -3.22 -21.93
CA TYR A 189 -7.52 -3.34 -22.75
C TYR A 189 -6.60 -2.12 -22.51
N HIS A 190 -5.36 -2.39 -22.09
CA HIS A 190 -4.33 -1.37 -21.77
C HIS A 190 -4.74 -0.36 -20.70
N PHE A 191 -5.73 -0.67 -19.87
CA PHE A 191 -6.25 0.24 -18.87
C PHE A 191 -6.56 -0.49 -17.56
N LYS A 192 -6.00 0.02 -16.46
CA LYS A 192 -6.30 -0.44 -15.11
C LYS A 192 -6.15 0.75 -14.15
N ARG A 193 -7.20 1.10 -13.43
CA ARG A 193 -7.15 2.14 -12.39
C ARG A 193 -8.21 1.97 -11.33
N PHE A 194 -7.96 2.48 -10.15
CA PHE A 194 -9.04 2.76 -9.21
C PHE A 194 -9.80 4.03 -9.60
N ALA A 195 -11.11 4.03 -9.37
CA ALA A 195 -11.94 5.21 -9.41
C ALA A 195 -11.42 6.26 -8.41
N ALA A 196 -11.58 7.54 -8.76
CA ALA A 196 -11.12 8.65 -7.94
C ALA A 196 -11.79 8.58 -6.55
N GLY A 197 -10.96 8.70 -5.51
CA GLY A 197 -11.40 8.68 -4.12
C GLY A 197 -11.77 7.31 -3.54
N SER A 198 -11.53 6.21 -4.27
CA SER A 198 -11.78 4.85 -3.77
C SER A 198 -11.06 4.58 -2.44
N ASP A 199 -11.79 4.05 -1.46
CA ASP A 199 -11.25 3.66 -0.15
C ASP A 199 -10.49 2.33 -0.24
N ARG A 200 -9.18 2.42 -0.47
CA ARG A 200 -8.28 1.26 -0.51
C ARG A 200 -7.72 0.87 0.86
N GLN A 201 -8.16 1.51 1.94
CA GLN A 201 -7.71 1.23 3.30
C GLN A 201 -8.66 0.29 4.04
N HIS A 202 -9.96 0.36 3.74
CA HIS A 202 -10.99 -0.42 4.41
C HIS A 202 -11.78 -1.32 3.47
N ALA A 203 -11.97 -0.92 2.21
CA ALA A 203 -12.84 -1.64 1.29
C ALA A 203 -12.06 -2.71 0.49
N CYS A 204 -12.72 -3.83 0.19
CA CYS A 204 -12.24 -4.88 -0.70
C CYS A 204 -13.31 -5.20 -1.75
N TRP A 205 -12.90 -5.85 -2.83
CA TRP A 205 -13.86 -6.56 -3.69
C TRP A 205 -14.15 -7.95 -3.11
N PHE A 206 -15.41 -8.36 -3.16
CA PHE A 206 -15.88 -9.61 -2.58
C PHE A 206 -16.72 -10.41 -3.58
N ALA A 207 -16.54 -11.74 -3.59
CA ALA A 207 -17.35 -12.66 -4.36
C ALA A 207 -17.58 -13.99 -3.60
N GLY A 208 -18.76 -14.57 -3.72
CA GLY A 208 -19.14 -15.82 -3.05
C GLY A 208 -19.87 -15.63 -1.73
N CYS A 209 -19.69 -16.55 -0.78
CA CYS A 209 -20.48 -16.64 0.44
C CYS A 209 -20.06 -15.60 1.49
N THR A 210 -20.89 -14.59 1.73
CA THR A 210 -20.62 -13.55 2.75
C THR A 210 -21.25 -13.83 4.11
N MET A 211 -22.18 -14.79 4.21
CA MET A 211 -22.92 -15.04 5.45
C MET A 211 -22.12 -15.92 6.41
N VAL A 212 -21.81 -17.15 6.01
CA VAL A 212 -21.07 -18.12 6.84
C VAL A 212 -20.09 -18.89 5.94
N PRO A 213 -19.03 -18.23 5.43
CA PRO A 213 -18.04 -18.92 4.62
C PRO A 213 -17.25 -19.93 5.46
N GLU A 214 -17.07 -21.14 4.94
CA GLU A 214 -16.11 -22.11 5.48
C GLU A 214 -14.67 -21.65 5.21
N LYS A 215 -14.48 -20.93 4.10
CA LYS A 215 -13.17 -20.57 3.55
C LYS A 215 -13.15 -19.10 3.12
N VAL A 216 -12.05 -18.42 3.41
CA VAL A 216 -11.79 -17.06 2.94
C VAL A 216 -10.50 -17.06 2.12
N MET A 217 -10.59 -16.67 0.86
CA MET A 217 -9.48 -16.63 -0.10
C MET A 217 -9.04 -15.18 -0.31
N TRP A 218 -7.80 -14.86 0.04
CA TRP A 218 -7.22 -13.53 -0.06
C TRP A 218 -6.37 -13.39 -1.32
N ALA A 219 -6.77 -12.50 -2.22
CA ALA A 219 -6.10 -12.24 -3.50
C ALA A 219 -5.63 -10.78 -3.59
N GLU A 220 -4.61 -10.54 -4.41
CA GLU A 220 -4.17 -9.17 -4.72
C GLU A 220 -5.21 -8.44 -5.58
N SER A 221 -5.75 -9.14 -6.58
CA SER A 221 -6.75 -8.61 -7.50
C SER A 221 -7.93 -9.56 -7.70
N ALA A 222 -9.07 -9.01 -8.15
CA ALA A 222 -10.25 -9.81 -8.48
C ALA A 222 -9.99 -10.79 -9.63
N ILE A 223 -9.13 -10.42 -10.58
CA ILE A 223 -8.74 -11.29 -11.70
C ILE A 223 -7.96 -12.51 -11.19
N ASP A 224 -7.08 -12.34 -10.19
CA ASP A 224 -6.34 -13.47 -9.61
C ASP A 224 -7.26 -14.40 -8.82
N ALA A 225 -8.23 -13.84 -8.08
CA ALA A 225 -9.26 -14.62 -7.41
C ALA A 225 -10.07 -15.48 -8.39
N MET A 226 -10.53 -14.89 -9.50
CA MET A 226 -11.25 -15.59 -10.56
C MET A 226 -10.36 -16.64 -11.26
N SER A 227 -9.09 -16.31 -11.49
CA SER A 227 -8.14 -17.21 -12.15
C SER A 227 -7.82 -18.43 -11.27
N PHE A 228 -7.60 -18.21 -9.97
CA PHE A 228 -7.47 -19.28 -8.99
C PHE A 228 -8.71 -20.17 -8.96
N PHE A 229 -9.92 -19.57 -8.91
CA PHE A 229 -11.16 -20.32 -8.94
C PHE A 229 -11.18 -21.26 -10.15
N GLN A 230 -10.98 -20.74 -11.36
CA GLN A 230 -10.96 -21.54 -12.60
C GLN A 230 -9.95 -22.68 -12.56
N LEU A 231 -8.71 -22.41 -12.13
CA LEU A 231 -7.67 -23.43 -12.01
C LEU A 231 -8.05 -24.50 -11.00
N SER A 232 -8.62 -24.09 -9.86
CA SER A 232 -9.04 -25.00 -8.79
C SER A 232 -10.22 -25.87 -9.19
N GLN A 233 -11.10 -25.40 -10.09
CA GLN A 233 -12.20 -26.21 -10.62
C GLN A 233 -11.71 -27.40 -11.44
N ARG A 234 -10.50 -27.33 -12.03
CA ARG A 234 -9.91 -28.44 -12.80
C ARG A 234 -9.44 -29.59 -11.91
N THR A 235 -9.01 -29.30 -10.68
CA THR A 235 -8.38 -30.29 -9.80
C THR A 235 -9.23 -30.64 -8.58
N SER A 236 -10.12 -29.74 -8.14
CA SER A 236 -10.90 -29.88 -6.91
C SER A 236 -12.21 -29.06 -6.96
N PRO A 237 -13.14 -29.36 -7.88
CA PRO A 237 -14.31 -28.54 -8.19
C PRO A 237 -15.28 -28.27 -7.03
N THR A 238 -15.33 -29.15 -6.03
CA THR A 238 -16.18 -28.99 -4.85
C THR A 238 -15.50 -28.23 -3.72
N ARG A 239 -14.16 -28.15 -3.71
CA ARG A 239 -13.40 -27.65 -2.57
C ARG A 239 -13.47 -26.12 -2.43
N PHE A 240 -13.54 -25.40 -3.55
CA PHE A 240 -13.45 -23.94 -3.61
C PHE A 240 -14.65 -23.26 -4.28
N SER A 241 -15.83 -23.89 -4.15
CA SER A 241 -17.10 -23.35 -4.65
C SER A 241 -17.47 -22.02 -4.00
N LEU A 242 -18.05 -21.11 -4.79
CA LEU A 242 -18.58 -19.82 -4.34
C LEU A 242 -19.67 -19.95 -3.26
N LYS A 243 -20.33 -21.11 -3.14
CA LYS A 243 -21.35 -21.36 -2.10
C LYS A 243 -20.77 -21.44 -0.69
N HIS A 244 -19.51 -21.87 -0.56
CA HIS A 244 -18.85 -22.10 0.74
C HIS A 244 -17.60 -21.26 0.93
N THR A 245 -17.24 -20.46 -0.07
CA THR A 245 -15.98 -19.71 -0.13
C THR A 245 -16.26 -18.24 -0.36
N LEU A 246 -15.64 -17.39 0.45
CA LEU A 246 -15.56 -15.96 0.20
C LEU A 246 -14.22 -15.64 -0.46
N TYR A 247 -14.26 -15.05 -1.65
CA TYR A 247 -13.10 -14.47 -2.31
C TYR A 247 -13.01 -12.98 -1.96
N VAL A 248 -11.81 -12.54 -1.58
CA VAL A 248 -11.50 -11.18 -1.16
C VAL A 248 -10.33 -10.68 -2.00
N ALA A 249 -10.54 -9.63 -2.79
CA ALA A 249 -9.45 -8.95 -3.49
C ALA A 249 -9.19 -7.57 -2.87
N VAL A 250 -7.92 -7.33 -2.53
CA VAL A 250 -7.52 -6.17 -1.71
C VAL A 250 -7.15 -4.94 -2.54
N GLY A 251 -6.86 -5.09 -3.83
CA GLY A 251 -6.60 -3.97 -4.73
C GLY A 251 -5.16 -3.45 -4.67
N GLY A 252 -4.20 -4.36 -4.60
CA GLY A 252 -2.76 -4.08 -4.44
C GLY A 252 -2.26 -4.51 -3.06
N ALA A 253 -1.57 -3.63 -2.34
CA ALA A 253 -1.03 -3.98 -1.02
C ALA A 253 -2.12 -4.05 0.06
N LEU A 254 -2.18 -5.18 0.76
CA LEU A 254 -3.07 -5.44 1.89
C LEU A 254 -2.94 -4.36 2.97
N ALA A 255 -4.03 -3.63 3.22
CA ALA A 255 -4.16 -2.71 4.32
C ALA A 255 -4.52 -3.45 5.62
N ARG A 256 -4.05 -2.94 6.76
CA ARG A 256 -4.34 -3.52 8.08
C ARG A 256 -5.84 -3.54 8.38
N ALA A 257 -6.54 -2.44 8.09
CA ALA A 257 -7.97 -2.35 8.40
C ALA A 257 -8.82 -3.29 7.53
N GLN A 258 -8.49 -3.48 6.24
CA GLN A 258 -9.09 -4.54 5.42
C GLN A 258 -8.94 -5.93 6.07
N ALA A 259 -7.72 -6.27 6.51
CA ALA A 259 -7.43 -7.54 7.14
C ALA A 259 -8.22 -7.73 8.44
N GLU A 260 -8.08 -6.79 9.38
CA GLU A 260 -8.70 -6.85 10.70
C GLU A 260 -10.23 -6.96 10.61
N HIS A 261 -10.86 -6.22 9.68
CA HIS A 261 -12.30 -6.27 9.51
C HIS A 261 -12.79 -7.66 9.08
N VAL A 262 -12.22 -8.22 8.00
CA VAL A 262 -12.65 -9.54 7.48
C VAL A 262 -12.29 -10.67 8.45
N LEU A 263 -11.11 -10.61 9.09
CA LEU A 263 -10.69 -11.59 10.10
C LEU A 263 -11.61 -11.60 11.32
N ARG A 264 -12.07 -10.43 11.76
CA ARG A 264 -13.03 -10.29 12.87
C ARG A 264 -14.39 -10.87 12.53
N LEU A 265 -14.85 -10.74 11.29
CA LEU A 265 -16.16 -11.24 10.86
C LEU A 265 -16.17 -12.75 10.60
N TYR A 266 -15.06 -13.30 10.12
CA TYR A 266 -14.95 -14.71 9.78
C TYR A 266 -13.84 -15.41 10.58
N PRO A 267 -13.83 -15.34 11.93
CA PRO A 267 -12.72 -15.84 12.74
C PRO A 267 -12.54 -17.36 12.62
N TYR A 268 -13.66 -18.08 12.43
CA TYR A 268 -13.72 -19.54 12.34
C TYR A 268 -13.52 -20.07 10.93
N ALA A 269 -13.54 -19.22 9.90
CA ALA A 269 -13.27 -19.67 8.54
C ALA A 269 -11.79 -20.07 8.39
N ARG A 270 -11.52 -21.01 7.50
CA ARG A 270 -10.14 -21.30 7.09
C ARG A 270 -9.69 -20.22 6.11
N HIS A 271 -8.61 -19.52 6.44
CA HIS A 271 -8.06 -18.48 5.57
C HIS A 271 -6.96 -19.03 4.67
N TYR A 272 -7.02 -18.62 3.42
CA TYR A 272 -6.10 -18.98 2.37
C TYR A 272 -5.56 -17.72 1.69
N THR A 273 -4.26 -17.70 1.36
CA THR A 273 -3.69 -16.65 0.52
C THR A 273 -3.42 -17.17 -0.88
N ILE A 274 -3.78 -16.35 -1.87
CA ILE A 274 -3.57 -16.57 -3.31
C ILE A 274 -2.94 -15.31 -3.92
N PHE A 275 -2.00 -14.69 -3.21
CA PHE A 275 -1.23 -13.55 -3.70
C PHE A 275 -0.19 -13.98 -4.75
N ASP A 276 0.35 -13.00 -5.47
CA ASP A 276 1.42 -13.18 -6.46
C ASP A 276 2.65 -13.89 -5.85
N ALA A 277 3.41 -14.61 -6.68
CA ALA A 277 4.60 -15.35 -6.24
C ALA A 277 5.83 -14.47 -5.94
N ASP A 278 5.71 -13.15 -6.18
CA ASP A 278 6.77 -12.19 -5.97
C ASP A 278 7.00 -11.85 -4.49
N LEU A 279 8.01 -11.04 -4.21
CA LEU A 279 8.34 -10.62 -2.85
C LEU A 279 7.16 -9.88 -2.19
N ALA A 280 6.43 -9.04 -2.92
CA ALA A 280 5.33 -8.26 -2.37
C ALA A 280 4.20 -9.19 -1.91
N GLY A 281 3.78 -10.15 -2.73
CA GLY A 281 2.77 -11.15 -2.38
C GLY A 281 3.16 -12.01 -1.18
N ARG A 282 4.42 -12.45 -1.10
CA ARG A 282 4.94 -13.19 0.07
C ARG A 282 4.88 -12.36 1.36
N LEU A 283 5.27 -11.09 1.29
CA LEU A 283 5.20 -10.19 2.45
C LEU A 283 3.75 -9.89 2.85
N GLN A 284 2.81 -9.85 1.91
CA GLN A 284 1.37 -9.72 2.20
C GLN A 284 0.82 -10.95 2.94
N THR A 285 1.21 -12.16 2.53
CA THR A 285 0.89 -13.40 3.27
C THR A 285 1.38 -13.33 4.72
N ILE A 286 2.61 -12.86 4.94
CA ILE A 286 3.17 -12.72 6.29
C ILE A 286 2.44 -11.63 7.10
N ARG A 287 2.10 -10.49 6.49
CA ARG A 287 1.29 -9.44 7.15
C ARG A 287 -0.06 -9.97 7.60
N LEU A 288 -0.77 -10.68 6.73
CA LEU A 288 -2.05 -11.27 7.07
C LEU A 288 -1.93 -12.27 8.23
N ALA A 289 -0.86 -13.07 8.22
CA ALA A 289 -0.54 -13.97 9.32
C ALA A 289 -0.37 -13.24 10.66
N ALA A 290 0.37 -12.13 10.69
CA ALA A 290 0.53 -11.31 11.89
C ALA A 290 -0.79 -10.67 12.35
N TYR A 291 -1.57 -10.12 11.40
CA TYR A 291 -2.88 -9.53 11.71
C TYR A 291 -3.86 -10.56 12.28
N ARG A 292 -3.86 -11.79 11.76
CA ARG A 292 -4.70 -12.89 12.27
C ARG A 292 -4.38 -13.25 13.72
N LEU A 293 -3.13 -13.08 14.14
CA LEU A 293 -2.71 -13.31 15.52
C LEU A 293 -2.84 -12.08 16.42
N GLY A 294 -3.24 -10.92 15.87
CA GLY A 294 -3.27 -9.65 16.60
C GLY A 294 -1.88 -9.13 16.98
N VAL A 295 -0.81 -9.60 16.31
CA VAL A 295 0.57 -9.23 16.65
C VAL A 295 1.02 -8.05 15.81
N SER A 296 1.63 -7.05 16.45
CA SER A 296 2.24 -5.91 15.76
C SER A 296 3.49 -6.36 15.00
N LEU A 297 3.53 -6.13 13.69
CA LEU A 297 4.66 -6.49 12.84
C LEU A 297 5.12 -5.26 12.05
N THR A 298 6.40 -4.91 12.21
CA THR A 298 7.09 -3.93 11.37
C THR A 298 8.03 -4.64 10.41
N LEU A 299 8.02 -4.19 9.16
CA LEU A 299 8.85 -4.74 8.08
C LEU A 299 9.74 -3.65 7.52
N ARG A 300 11.04 -3.90 7.45
CA ARG A 300 12.01 -3.03 6.77
C ARG A 300 12.74 -3.81 5.71
N ARG A 301 12.53 -3.44 4.45
CA ARG A 301 13.24 -4.01 3.31
C ARG A 301 14.61 -3.37 3.16
N GLU A 302 15.63 -4.19 2.94
CA GLU A 302 16.97 -3.81 2.53
C GLU A 302 17.33 -4.50 1.21
N GLN A 303 18.54 -4.28 0.69
CA GLN A 303 18.94 -4.76 -0.64
C GLN A 303 18.84 -6.29 -0.78
N HIS A 304 19.24 -7.05 0.25
CA HIS A 304 19.35 -8.52 0.17
C HIS A 304 18.47 -9.27 1.16
N GLN A 305 17.83 -8.57 2.09
CA GLN A 305 17.04 -9.18 3.17
C GLN A 305 15.88 -8.27 3.59
N VAL A 306 14.92 -8.86 4.30
CA VAL A 306 13.86 -8.12 4.99
C VAL A 306 14.01 -8.34 6.49
N HIS A 307 14.03 -7.25 7.24
CA HIS A 307 14.00 -7.25 8.70
C HIS A 307 12.56 -7.25 9.19
N PHE A 308 12.29 -8.13 10.14
CA PHE A 308 11.01 -8.33 10.80
C PHE A 308 11.19 -7.94 12.27
N GLN A 309 10.37 -7.00 12.72
CA GLN A 309 10.32 -6.58 14.12
C GLN A 309 8.93 -6.88 14.68
N LEU A 310 8.89 -7.80 15.64
CA LEU A 310 7.76 -8.16 16.47
C LEU A 310 7.97 -7.58 17.88
N PRO A 311 6.98 -7.61 18.79
CA PRO A 311 7.12 -6.99 20.11
C PRO A 311 8.26 -7.59 20.95
N ASP A 312 8.51 -8.89 20.81
CA ASP A 312 9.44 -9.67 21.63
C ASP A 312 10.71 -10.11 20.89
N ARG A 313 10.82 -9.85 19.57
CA ARG A 313 11.90 -10.38 18.73
C ARG A 313 12.13 -9.57 17.47
N THR A 314 13.36 -9.60 17.00
CA THR A 314 13.75 -9.07 15.70
C THR A 314 14.60 -10.10 14.98
N PHE A 315 14.38 -10.29 13.68
CA PHE A 315 15.18 -11.17 12.83
C PHE A 315 15.14 -10.69 11.39
N ALA A 316 16.08 -11.17 10.57
CA ALA A 316 16.11 -10.90 9.14
C ALA A 316 15.96 -12.20 8.33
N ILE A 317 15.36 -12.10 7.14
CA ILE A 317 15.27 -13.21 6.19
C ILE A 317 15.82 -12.74 4.84
N PRO A 318 16.78 -13.46 4.23
CA PRO A 318 17.22 -13.21 2.84
C PRO A 318 16.04 -13.21 1.87
N ILE A 319 16.03 -12.30 0.89
CA ILE A 319 14.87 -12.07 0.00
C ILE A 319 14.41 -13.34 -0.73
N ASP A 320 15.36 -14.15 -1.18
CA ASP A 320 15.17 -15.42 -1.87
C ASP A 320 14.59 -16.53 -0.96
N GLU A 321 14.89 -16.48 0.34
CA GLU A 321 14.36 -17.41 1.35
C GLU A 321 12.99 -17.01 1.93
N ILE A 322 12.50 -15.80 1.63
CA ILE A 322 11.25 -15.29 2.22
C ILE A 322 10.08 -16.22 1.88
N SER A 323 9.44 -16.71 2.94
CA SER A 323 8.25 -17.55 2.88
C SER A 323 7.51 -17.50 4.21
N LEU A 324 6.21 -17.85 4.19
CA LEU A 324 5.42 -17.97 5.41
C LEU A 324 6.02 -19.03 6.37
N HIS A 325 6.56 -20.13 5.84
CA HIS A 325 7.21 -21.15 6.65
C HIS A 325 8.45 -20.61 7.37
N ARG A 326 9.38 -19.96 6.65
CA ARG A 326 10.59 -19.38 7.24
C ARG A 326 10.25 -18.33 8.31
N PHE A 327 9.24 -17.51 8.04
CA PHE A 327 8.72 -16.55 9.02
C PHE A 327 8.18 -17.25 10.27
N ARG A 328 7.36 -18.30 10.15
CA ARG A 328 6.85 -19.06 11.31
C ARG A 328 7.98 -19.66 12.15
N THR A 329 9.00 -20.22 11.51
CA THR A 329 10.14 -20.84 12.20
C THR A 329 10.88 -19.81 13.07
N LEU A 330 11.17 -18.63 12.52
CA LEU A 330 11.94 -17.59 13.22
C LEU A 330 11.09 -16.77 14.20
N SER A 331 9.80 -16.57 13.89
CA SER A 331 8.89 -15.85 14.78
C SER A 331 8.31 -16.70 15.90
N HIS A 332 8.36 -18.03 15.77
CA HIS A 332 7.63 -19.00 16.60
C HIS A 332 6.11 -18.77 16.65
N LEU A 333 5.56 -18.01 15.71
CA LEU A 333 4.13 -17.76 15.63
C LEU A 333 3.44 -18.90 14.89
N ASN A 334 2.53 -19.59 15.58
CA ASN A 334 1.68 -20.61 14.96
C ASN A 334 0.37 -20.00 14.47
N VAL A 335 0.29 -19.69 13.17
CA VAL A 335 -0.90 -19.12 12.54
C VAL A 335 -1.60 -20.15 11.65
N GLN A 336 -2.91 -20.32 11.81
CA GLN A 336 -3.74 -21.09 10.88
C GLN A 336 -4.02 -20.26 9.62
N LEU A 337 -3.12 -20.36 8.65
CA LEU A 337 -3.20 -19.72 7.33
C LEU A 337 -2.58 -20.67 6.30
N VAL A 338 -3.25 -20.91 5.18
CA VAL A 338 -2.74 -21.79 4.11
C VAL A 338 -2.38 -20.95 2.89
N GLU A 339 -1.18 -21.14 2.37
CA GLU A 339 -0.70 -20.40 1.20
C GLU A 339 -0.82 -21.26 -0.05
N TYR A 340 -1.47 -20.75 -1.08
CA TYR A 340 -1.43 -21.29 -2.44
C TYR A 340 -0.59 -20.36 -3.30
N ARG A 341 0.49 -20.90 -3.89
CA ARG A 341 1.37 -20.14 -4.78
C ARG A 341 1.13 -20.50 -6.24
N PRO A 342 1.13 -19.52 -7.16
CA PRO A 342 1.13 -19.81 -8.58
C PRO A 342 2.47 -20.42 -9.01
N ARG A 343 2.46 -21.18 -10.10
CA ARG A 343 3.69 -21.73 -10.72
C ARG A 343 4.43 -20.70 -11.58
N GLY A 344 3.75 -19.61 -11.95
CA GLY A 344 4.32 -18.43 -12.60
C GLY A 344 4.31 -17.22 -11.68
N LYS A 345 4.24 -16.02 -12.25
CA LYS A 345 4.16 -14.75 -11.50
C LYS A 345 2.88 -14.64 -10.69
N ASP A 346 1.75 -14.90 -11.33
CA ASP A 346 0.40 -14.77 -10.77
C ASP A 346 -0.51 -15.88 -11.32
N PHE A 347 -1.72 -16.04 -10.75
CA PHE A 347 -2.67 -17.07 -11.20
C PHE A 347 -3.26 -16.76 -12.57
N ASN A 348 -3.33 -15.49 -12.97
CA ASN A 348 -3.85 -15.10 -14.26
C ASN A 348 -2.91 -15.52 -15.40
N GLN A 349 -1.60 -15.37 -15.20
CA GLN A 349 -0.58 -15.77 -16.15
C GLN A 349 -0.71 -17.27 -16.49
N MET A 350 -0.97 -18.12 -15.50
CA MET A 350 -1.20 -19.56 -15.69
C MET A 350 -2.41 -19.91 -16.58
N LEU A 351 -3.28 -18.94 -16.90
CA LEU A 351 -4.40 -19.11 -17.83
C LEU A 351 -4.11 -18.58 -19.23
N THR A 352 -3.08 -17.74 -19.39
CA THR A 352 -2.75 -17.05 -20.65
C THR A 352 -1.45 -17.52 -21.28
N GLU A 353 -0.66 -18.30 -20.54
CA GLU A 353 0.40 -19.18 -21.06
C GLU A 353 -0.21 -20.48 -21.59
#